data_AF-A0A1Z5KCD9-F1
#
_entry.id   AF-A0A1Z5KCD9-F1
#
_cell.length_a   1.000
_cell.length_b   1.000
_cell.length_c   1.000
_cell.angle_alpha   90.00
_cell.angle_beta   90.00
_cell.angle_gamma   90.00
#
_symmetry.space_group_name_H-M   'P 1'
#
loop_
_entity.id
_entity.type
_entity.pdbx_description
1 polymer ?
#
loop_
_entity_poly.entity_id
_entity_poly.type
_entity_poly.pdbx_seq_one_letter_code
_entity_poly.pdbx_strand_id
1 'polypeptide(L)'
;MTTRFLVSRLLPAAVRSSTRLPHAALQQRAFAITYSGGQPTEGQGGFYASGGARSNVDDYASDDETRVRMIALSQDVEKIEHVMTAVESLESQLRENAGVNGKSIELKSAIKKLMTDPSVLESLNRLELEGQPVWGLSTEEREMIIMAREKVNAC
;
A
#
# COMPACT_ATOMS: atom_id res chain seq x y z
N MET A 1 21.77 18.32 -74.45
CA MET A 1 21.90 16.97 -75.06
C MET A 1 21.68 15.96 -73.92
N THR A 2 20.45 15.55 -73.61
CA THR A 2 19.71 14.37 -74.14
C THR A 2 20.57 13.10 -74.03
N THR A 3 20.29 12.08 -73.20
CA THR A 3 19.17 11.08 -73.24
C THR A 3 19.26 10.18 -71.98
N ARG A 4 18.20 9.98 -71.20
CA ARG A 4 17.20 8.88 -71.19
C ARG A 4 17.62 7.52 -70.57
N PHE A 5 16.82 7.10 -69.57
CA PHE A 5 16.16 5.78 -69.33
C PHE A 5 17.05 4.51 -69.22
N LEU A 6 16.70 3.40 -68.56
CA LEU A 6 15.77 2.88 -67.53
C LEU A 6 16.03 1.34 -67.58
N VAL A 7 15.52 0.57 -66.60
CA VAL A 7 15.27 -0.90 -66.65
C VAL A 7 16.46 -1.77 -66.25
N SER A 8 16.36 -2.89 -65.50
CA SER A 8 15.42 -3.53 -64.55
C SER A 8 15.99 -4.94 -64.32
N ARG A 9 15.60 -5.59 -63.21
CA ARG A 9 15.47 -7.06 -63.04
C ARG A 9 16.80 -7.86 -63.08
N LEU A 10 16.93 -9.09 -62.60
CA LEU A 10 16.30 -9.97 -61.62
C LEU A 10 17.36 -11.10 -61.46
N LEU A 11 17.45 -11.68 -60.27
CA LEU A 11 18.04 -12.97 -59.86
C LEU A 11 18.54 -13.95 -60.94
N PRO A 12 19.51 -14.82 -60.57
CA PRO A 12 19.08 -16.22 -60.41
C PRO A 12 19.54 -16.89 -59.11
N ALA A 13 18.75 -17.88 -58.72
CA ALA A 13 19.00 -18.85 -57.67
C ALA A 13 20.17 -19.78 -58.02
N ALA A 14 20.98 -20.15 -57.03
CA ALA A 14 21.87 -21.30 -57.10
C ALA A 14 21.56 -22.28 -55.96
N VAL A 15 21.18 -23.48 -56.37
CA VAL A 15 20.80 -24.64 -55.57
C VAL A 15 22.05 -25.41 -55.12
N ARG A 16 22.04 -25.78 -53.82
CA ARG A 16 22.68 -26.92 -53.14
C ARG A 16 23.97 -27.54 -53.70
N SER A 17 24.98 -27.63 -52.82
CA SER A 17 25.80 -28.85 -52.67
C SER A 17 26.11 -29.11 -51.20
N SER A 18 25.69 -30.29 -50.74
CA SER A 18 26.00 -30.87 -49.45
C SER A 18 27.43 -31.41 -49.44
N THR A 19 28.23 -31.00 -48.46
CA THR A 19 29.38 -31.78 -47.98
C THR A 19 29.44 -31.70 -46.46
N ARG A 20 29.00 -32.79 -45.83
CA ARG A 20 29.20 -33.08 -44.41
C ARG A 20 30.69 -33.30 -44.16
N LEU A 21 31.23 -32.72 -43.10
CA LEU A 21 32.44 -33.20 -42.45
C LEU A 21 32.13 -33.49 -40.98
N PRO A 22 32.43 -34.69 -40.47
CA PRO A 22 32.16 -35.05 -39.08
C PRO A 22 33.42 -34.93 -38.19
N HIS A 23 33.14 -34.63 -36.92
CA HIS A 23 33.79 -35.14 -35.71
C HIS A 23 35.26 -34.77 -35.39
N ALA A 24 35.40 -33.87 -34.41
CA ALA A 24 36.33 -33.93 -33.27
C ALA A 24 36.00 -32.71 -32.37
N ALA A 25 36.03 -32.70 -31.03
CA ALA A 25 36.23 -33.68 -30.00
C ALA A 25 35.66 -33.08 -28.70
N LEU A 26 35.40 -33.96 -27.72
CA LEU A 26 34.89 -33.69 -26.39
C LEU A 26 35.50 -32.47 -25.66
N GLN A 27 34.64 -31.64 -25.07
CA GLN A 27 34.91 -31.11 -23.74
C GLN A 27 33.62 -31.10 -22.91
N GLN A 28 33.50 -32.10 -22.05
CA GLN A 28 32.51 -32.12 -20.98
C GLN A 28 32.87 -31.06 -19.93
N ARG A 29 31.92 -30.18 -19.64
CA ARG A 29 31.69 -29.76 -18.26
C ARG A 29 30.19 -29.56 -18.06
N ALA A 30 29.66 -30.34 -17.12
CA ALA A 30 28.26 -30.45 -16.85
C ALA A 30 27.79 -29.40 -15.83
N PHE A 31 26.48 -29.13 -15.91
CA PHE A 31 25.60 -28.50 -14.94
C PHE A 31 25.74 -26.98 -14.79
N ALA A 32 24.77 -26.23 -15.35
CA ALA A 32 23.71 -25.63 -14.53
C ALA A 32 22.80 -24.68 -15.33
N ILE A 33 21.51 -24.74 -14.96
CA ILE A 33 20.40 -23.82 -15.22
C ILE A 33 19.76 -23.87 -16.63
N THR A 34 18.81 -24.78 -16.78
CA THR A 34 17.69 -24.64 -17.71
C THR A 34 16.88 -23.40 -17.33
N TYR A 35 17.17 -22.25 -17.94
CA TYR A 35 16.21 -21.15 -17.97
C TYR A 35 15.32 -21.38 -19.19
N SER A 36 14.05 -21.72 -18.95
CA SER A 36 13.00 -21.77 -19.97
C SER A 36 12.64 -20.35 -20.43
N GLY A 37 13.63 -19.58 -20.88
CA GLY A 37 13.43 -18.33 -21.61
C GLY A 37 13.37 -18.69 -23.08
N GLY A 38 12.16 -18.86 -23.63
CA GLY A 38 11.95 -19.05 -25.05
C GLY A 38 12.74 -18.00 -25.83
N GLN A 39 13.48 -18.44 -26.85
CA GLN A 39 14.14 -17.52 -27.77
C GLN A 39 13.06 -16.70 -28.49
N PRO A 40 13.19 -15.36 -28.60
CA PRO A 40 12.37 -14.63 -29.53
C PRO A 40 12.73 -15.12 -30.93
N THR A 41 11.85 -15.92 -31.52
CA THR A 41 11.99 -16.34 -32.91
C THR A 41 11.83 -15.10 -33.76
N GLU A 42 12.84 -14.81 -34.60
CA GLU A 42 12.76 -13.74 -35.58
C GLU A 42 11.51 -13.94 -36.45
N GLY A 43 10.57 -12.98 -36.40
CA GLY A 43 9.51 -12.88 -37.40
C GLY A 43 8.08 -13.22 -36.97
N GLN A 44 7.68 -13.07 -35.71
CA GLN A 44 6.26 -13.12 -35.37
C GLN A 44 5.87 -12.22 -34.18
N GLY A 45 4.99 -11.24 -34.43
CA GLY A 45 4.11 -10.67 -33.40
C GLY A 45 4.43 -9.26 -32.89
N GLY A 46 4.64 -8.27 -33.78
CA GLY A 46 4.73 -6.85 -33.42
C GLY A 46 3.40 -6.11 -33.56
N PHE A 47 2.34 -6.53 -32.88
CA PHE A 47 1.12 -5.74 -32.73
C PHE A 47 0.43 -6.17 -31.44
N TYR A 48 0.39 -5.26 -30.45
CA TYR A 48 -0.64 -5.05 -29.43
C TYR A 48 -0.01 -4.22 -28.30
N ALA A 49 -0.07 -2.90 -28.44
CA ALA A 49 -0.38 -1.98 -27.36
C ALA A 49 -0.42 -0.57 -27.96
N SER A 50 -1.61 -0.22 -28.42
CA SER A 50 -2.06 1.17 -28.45
C SER A 50 -1.59 1.84 -27.17
N GLY A 51 -0.61 2.75 -27.28
CA GLY A 51 -0.21 3.65 -26.21
C GLY A 51 -1.36 4.61 -25.93
N GLY A 52 -2.42 4.11 -25.30
CA GLY A 52 -3.46 4.91 -24.72
C GLY A 52 -2.85 5.71 -23.60
N ALA A 53 -2.47 6.95 -23.88
CA ALA A 53 -2.19 7.95 -22.87
C ALA A 53 -3.49 8.20 -22.09
N ARG A 54 -3.73 7.42 -21.03
CA ARG A 54 -4.89 7.61 -20.15
C ARG A 54 -4.51 7.39 -18.69
N SER A 55 -3.93 8.41 -18.11
CA SER A 55 -4.33 8.90 -16.79
C SER A 55 -3.82 10.33 -16.69
N ASN A 56 -4.72 11.31 -16.65
CA ASN A 56 -4.36 12.67 -16.25
C ASN A 56 -3.63 12.56 -14.91
N VAL A 57 -2.38 13.04 -14.88
CA VAL A 57 -1.57 13.16 -13.67
C VAL A 57 -1.96 14.43 -12.90
N ASP A 58 -3.04 15.09 -13.28
CA ASP A 58 -3.53 16.33 -12.69
C ASP A 58 -4.58 16.14 -11.57
N ASP A 59 -4.93 14.91 -11.19
CA ASP A 59 -5.83 14.65 -10.04
C ASP A 59 -5.09 14.53 -8.69
N TYR A 60 -3.75 14.56 -8.66
CA TYR A 60 -3.00 14.46 -7.39
C TYR A 60 -2.99 15.74 -6.56
N ALA A 61 -3.42 16.89 -7.11
CA ALA A 61 -3.49 18.14 -6.35
C ALA A 61 -4.62 18.12 -5.31
N SER A 62 -5.65 17.29 -5.50
CA SER A 62 -6.71 17.05 -4.51
C SER A 62 -6.41 15.87 -3.57
N ASP A 63 -5.36 15.11 -3.87
CA ASP A 63 -4.98 13.91 -3.11
C ASP A 63 -4.06 14.24 -1.92
N ASP A 64 -3.38 15.40 -1.94
CA ASP A 64 -2.47 15.78 -0.84
C ASP A 64 -3.23 16.02 0.47
N GLU A 65 -4.34 16.77 0.44
CA GLU A 65 -5.17 16.97 1.64
C GLU A 65 -5.77 15.66 2.16
N THR A 66 -6.15 14.76 1.26
CA THR A 66 -6.75 13.47 1.61
C THR A 66 -5.69 12.53 2.20
N ARG A 67 -4.49 12.52 1.64
CA ARG A 67 -3.32 11.78 2.16
C ARG A 67 -2.85 12.30 3.50
N VAL A 68 -2.83 13.61 3.71
CA VAL A 68 -2.48 14.20 5.01
C VAL A 68 -3.49 13.78 6.08
N ARG A 69 -4.78 13.65 5.74
CA ARG A 69 -5.80 13.11 6.66
C ARG A 69 -5.66 11.60 6.92
N MET A 70 -4.98 10.86 6.03
CA MET A 70 -4.76 9.42 6.18
C MET A 70 -3.53 9.07 7.03
N ILE A 71 -2.76 10.06 7.48
CA ILE A 71 -1.56 9.87 8.31
C ILE A 71 -1.88 10.25 9.76
N ALA A 72 -1.50 9.38 10.70
CA ALA A 72 -1.59 9.67 12.12
C ALA A 72 -0.72 10.88 12.50
N LEU A 73 -1.34 11.88 13.12
CA LEU A 73 -0.63 12.98 13.77
C LEU A 73 -0.20 12.54 15.17
N SER A 74 1.09 12.62 15.48
CA SER A 74 1.64 12.24 16.79
C SER A 74 0.95 12.97 17.94
N GLN A 75 0.59 14.24 17.73
CA GLN A 75 -0.12 15.05 18.72
C GLN A 75 -1.49 14.46 19.10
N ASP A 76 -2.21 13.84 18.17
CA ASP A 76 -3.50 13.22 18.47
C ASP A 76 -3.32 11.90 19.21
N VAL A 77 -2.28 11.14 18.88
CA VAL A 77 -1.93 9.89 19.58
C VAL A 77 -1.57 10.18 21.04
N GLU A 78 -0.69 11.14 21.29
CA GLU A 78 -0.28 11.56 22.64
C GLU A 78 -1.47 12.02 23.48
N LYS A 79 -2.42 12.75 22.88
CA LYS A 79 -3.65 13.18 23.57
C LYS A 79 -4.50 11.98 24.00
N ILE A 80 -4.72 11.02 23.09
CA ILE A 80 -5.53 9.83 23.40
C ILE A 80 -4.82 8.98 24.46
N GLU A 81 -3.51 8.81 24.36
CA GLU A 81 -2.70 8.09 25.35
C GLU A 81 -2.85 8.73 26.74
N HIS A 82 -2.75 10.06 26.83
CA HIS A 82 -2.91 10.76 28.09
C HIS A 82 -4.33 10.60 28.69
N VAL A 83 -5.36 10.62 27.85
CA VAL A 83 -6.74 10.43 28.29
C VAL A 83 -6.98 8.98 28.73
N MET A 84 -6.47 8.01 27.98
CA MET A 84 -6.62 6.59 28.29
C MET A 84 -5.92 6.23 29.61
N THR A 85 -4.70 6.71 29.83
CA THR A 85 -3.98 6.53 31.10
C THR A 85 -4.71 7.18 32.28
N ALA A 86 -5.29 8.37 32.10
CA ALA A 86 -6.12 9.02 33.11
C ALA A 86 -7.38 8.21 33.42
N VAL A 87 -8.05 7.67 32.38
CA VAL A 87 -9.25 6.84 32.55
C VAL A 87 -8.91 5.52 33.25
N GLU A 88 -7.80 4.87 32.92
CA GLU A 88 -7.34 3.66 33.62
C GLU A 88 -7.08 3.92 35.11
N SER A 89 -6.48 5.06 35.45
CA SER A 89 -6.30 5.48 36.84
C SER A 89 -7.63 5.62 37.58
N LEU A 90 -8.62 6.29 36.95
CA LEU A 90 -9.95 6.47 37.52
C LEU A 90 -10.72 5.14 37.62
N GLU A 91 -10.57 4.24 36.64
CA GLU A 91 -11.13 2.89 36.67
C GLU A 91 -10.52 2.05 37.81
N SER A 92 -9.21 2.16 38.06
CA SER A 92 -8.56 1.50 39.20
C SER A 92 -9.13 2.00 40.52
N GLN A 93 -9.26 3.32 40.69
CA GLN A 93 -9.87 3.92 41.89
C GLN A 93 -11.34 3.51 42.06
N LEU A 94 -12.08 3.36 40.96
CA LEU A 94 -13.46 2.90 40.98
C LEU A 94 -13.55 1.43 41.40
N ARG A 95 -12.61 0.58 40.98
CA ARG A 95 -12.53 -0.83 41.41
C ARG A 95 -12.19 -0.96 42.89
N GLU A 96 -11.28 -0.13 43.40
CA GLU A 96 -10.94 -0.10 44.84
C GLU A 96 -12.12 0.37 45.69
N ASN A 97 -12.90 1.33 45.20
CA ASN A 97 -14.12 1.83 45.82
C ASN A 97 -15.37 1.05 45.35
N ALA A 98 -15.27 -0.29 45.31
CA ALA A 98 -16.36 -1.17 44.90
C ALA A 98 -17.60 -1.01 45.81
N GLY A 99 -18.54 -0.17 45.39
CA GLY A 99 -19.78 0.12 46.11
C GLY A 99 -20.57 1.26 45.48
N VAL A 100 -21.84 1.42 45.88
CA VAL A 100 -22.67 2.58 45.50
C VAL A 100 -22.44 3.70 46.51
N ASN A 101 -21.28 4.33 46.43
CA ASN A 101 -20.91 5.48 47.25
C ASN A 101 -21.00 6.75 46.39
N GLY A 102 -21.22 7.92 47.01
CA GLY A 102 -21.21 9.20 46.26
C GLY A 102 -19.94 9.38 45.44
N LYS A 103 -18.78 8.95 45.98
CA LYS A 103 -17.49 8.96 45.29
C LYS A 103 -17.45 8.08 44.03
N SER A 104 -18.10 6.92 44.01
CA SER A 104 -18.10 6.05 42.81
C SER A 104 -18.97 6.60 41.69
N ILE A 105 -20.02 7.36 42.04
CA ILE A 105 -20.84 8.10 41.06
C ILE A 105 -20.03 9.25 40.46
N GLU A 106 -19.32 10.01 41.28
CA GLU A 106 -18.43 11.09 40.83
C GLU A 106 -17.35 10.55 39.87
N LEU A 107 -16.67 9.46 40.24
CA LEU A 107 -15.65 8.82 39.40
C LEU A 107 -16.21 8.33 38.06
N LYS A 108 -17.38 7.65 38.05
CA LYS A 108 -18.05 7.25 36.80
C LYS A 108 -18.41 8.46 35.93
N SER A 109 -18.90 9.53 36.54
CA SER A 109 -19.22 10.76 35.80
C SER A 109 -17.98 11.45 35.24
N ALA A 110 -16.84 11.39 35.95
CA ALA A 110 -15.57 11.94 35.50
C ALA A 110 -15.00 11.14 34.32
N ILE A 111 -15.04 9.80 34.38
CA ILE A 111 -14.64 8.93 33.26
C ILE A 111 -15.48 9.25 32.01
N LYS A 112 -16.81 9.35 32.18
CA LYS A 112 -17.69 9.67 31.06
C LYS A 112 -17.40 11.05 30.47
N LYS A 113 -17.12 12.05 31.31
CA LYS A 113 -16.73 13.39 30.83
C LYS A 113 -15.45 13.32 29.99
N LEU A 114 -14.39 12.71 30.51
CA LEU A 114 -13.12 12.58 29.78
C LEU A 114 -13.27 11.85 28.44
N MET A 115 -14.10 10.80 28.38
CA MET A 115 -14.34 10.05 27.14
C MET A 115 -15.25 10.79 26.14
N THR A 116 -16.14 11.65 26.62
CA THR A 116 -17.09 12.41 25.78
C THR A 116 -16.63 13.84 25.51
N ASP A 117 -15.42 14.20 25.95
CA ASP A 117 -14.85 15.52 25.72
C ASP A 117 -14.69 15.76 24.21
N PRO A 118 -15.17 16.91 23.68
CA PRO A 118 -15.22 17.15 22.24
C PRO A 118 -13.83 17.14 21.59
N SER A 119 -12.80 17.57 22.33
CA SER A 119 -11.42 17.51 21.86
C SER A 119 -10.91 16.08 21.67
N VAL A 120 -11.34 15.14 22.51
CA VAL A 120 -10.94 13.72 22.43
C VAL A 120 -11.66 13.05 21.28
N LEU A 121 -12.95 13.35 21.11
CA LEU A 121 -13.75 12.88 19.98
C LEU A 121 -13.19 13.38 18.64
N GLU A 122 -12.73 14.63 18.59
CA GLU A 122 -12.11 15.20 17.40
C GLU A 122 -10.78 14.50 17.05
N SER A 123 -9.93 14.25 18.05
CA SER A 123 -8.69 13.48 17.87
C SER A 123 -8.98 12.04 17.44
N LEU A 124 -9.98 11.38 18.02
CA LEU A 124 -10.43 10.03 17.61
C LEU A 124 -10.92 10.02 16.15
N ASN A 125 -11.75 10.99 15.75
CA ASN A 125 -12.25 11.08 14.39
C ASN A 125 -11.15 11.41 13.35
N ARG A 126 -10.04 12.02 13.76
CA ARG A 126 -8.87 12.19 12.89
C ARG A 126 -8.04 10.91 12.76
N LEU A 127 -7.97 10.13 13.82
CA LEU A 127 -7.22 8.87 13.87
C LEU A 127 -8.02 7.66 13.37
N GLU A 128 -9.31 7.85 13.07
CA GLU A 128 -10.22 6.83 12.54
C GLU A 128 -10.90 7.33 11.27
N LEU A 129 -10.72 6.62 10.16
CA LEU A 129 -11.41 6.87 8.90
C LEU A 129 -12.27 5.64 8.57
N GLU A 130 -13.57 5.85 8.40
CA GLU A 130 -14.54 4.79 8.01
C GLU A 130 -14.53 3.56 8.95
N GLY A 131 -14.29 3.74 10.24
CA GLY A 131 -14.23 2.61 11.19
C GLY A 131 -12.89 1.90 11.24
N GLN A 132 -11.86 2.42 10.55
CA GLN A 132 -10.52 1.86 10.52
C GLN A 132 -9.50 2.86 11.06
N PRO A 133 -8.48 2.40 11.81
CA PRO A 133 -7.41 3.26 12.24
C PRO A 133 -6.57 3.74 11.04
N VAL A 134 -6.15 5.01 11.07
CA VAL A 134 -5.32 5.62 10.03
C VAL A 134 -3.94 4.97 9.89
N TRP A 135 -3.25 5.24 8.79
CA TRP A 135 -1.91 4.71 8.57
C TRP A 135 -0.87 5.43 9.43
N GLY A 136 0.23 4.73 9.72
CA GLY A 136 1.32 5.26 10.54
C GLY A 136 1.23 4.94 12.04
N LEU A 137 0.18 4.26 12.47
CA LEU A 137 0.06 3.75 13.84
C LEU A 137 0.76 2.40 13.99
N SER A 138 1.46 2.22 15.11
CA SER A 138 1.94 0.93 15.60
C SER A 138 0.77 0.00 15.95
N THR A 139 1.05 -1.29 16.16
CA THR A 139 0.01 -2.26 16.55
C THR A 139 -0.63 -1.91 17.89
N GLU A 140 0.18 -1.47 18.86
CA GLU A 140 -0.27 -1.10 20.20
C GLU A 140 -1.18 0.14 20.17
N GLU A 141 -0.79 1.17 19.40
CA GLU A 141 -1.59 2.39 19.25
C GLU A 141 -2.92 2.12 18.55
N ARG A 142 -2.95 1.21 17.56
CA ARG A 142 -4.20 0.82 16.90
C ARG A 142 -5.16 0.14 17.86
N GLU A 143 -4.67 -0.80 18.66
CA GLU A 143 -5.47 -1.47 19.68
C GLU A 143 -6.02 -0.46 20.69
N MET A 144 -5.19 0.49 21.12
CA MET A 144 -5.61 1.58 22.01
C MET A 144 -6.76 2.41 21.41
N ILE A 145 -6.68 2.79 20.13
CA ILE A 145 -7.73 3.58 19.46
C ILE A 145 -9.03 2.78 19.34
N ILE A 146 -8.94 1.49 19.00
CA ILE A 146 -10.11 0.60 18.94
C ILE A 146 -10.77 0.50 20.32
N MET A 147 -9.99 0.24 21.37
CA MET A 147 -10.49 0.19 22.75
C MET A 147 -11.10 1.53 23.19
N ALA A 148 -10.46 2.66 22.86
CA ALA A 148 -10.99 3.98 23.16
C ALA A 148 -12.35 4.19 22.50
N ARG A 149 -12.52 3.78 21.24
CA ARG A 149 -13.79 3.88 20.52
C ARG A 149 -14.89 3.01 21.14
N GLU A 150 -14.54 1.79 21.53
CA GLU A 150 -15.45 0.91 22.26
C GLU A 150 -15.90 1.53 23.58
N LYS A 151 -14.98 2.14 24.34
CA LYS A 151 -15.29 2.82 25.61
C LYS A 151 -16.19 4.04 25.42
N VAL A 152 -15.96 4.83 24.38
CA VAL A 152 -16.83 5.97 24.03
C VAL A 152 -18.23 5.50 23.68
N ASN A 153 -18.35 4.42 22.89
CA ASN A 153 -19.66 3.85 22.52
C ASN A 153 -20.39 3.21 23.70
N ALA A 154 -19.66 2.75 24.73
CA ALA A 154 -20.22 2.15 25.93
C ALA A 154 -20.72 3.18 26.97
N CYS A 155 -20.38 4.46 26.82
CA CYS A 155 -20.73 5.54 27.76
C CYS A 155 -22.15 6.09 27.55
#